data_AF-A0A4S9VR21-F1
#
_entry.id   AF-A0A4S9VR21-F1
#
_cell.length_a   1.000
_cell.length_b   1.000
_cell.length_c   1.000
_cell.angle_alpha   90.00
_cell.angle_beta   90.00
_cell.angle_gamma   90.00
#
_symmetry.space_group_name_H-M   'P 1'
#
loop_
_entity.id
_entity.type
_entity.pdbx_description
1 polymer ?
#
loop_
_entity_poly.entity_id
_entity_poly.type
_entity_poly.pdbx_seq_one_letter_code
_entity_poly.pdbx_strand_id
1 'polypeptide(L)'
;MGLHGVSMALKPSTLVEFLWSLPPLKGLILTGETDPRQFKDWIRHHAPTLRRLALEPEESYNSAFDLEHLMILAETPLPLLERLSINIKRTKGNSDEVS
;
A
#
# COMPACT_ATOMS: atom_id res chain seq x y z
N MET A 1 1.88 -39.14 5.57
CA MET A 1 3.04 -38.44 4.98
C MET A 1 2.61 -37.02 4.65
N GLY A 2 3.35 -36.04 5.15
CA GLY A 2 2.90 -34.65 5.31
C GLY A 2 2.59 -33.93 3.99
N LEU A 3 1.47 -33.23 3.99
CA LEU A 3 1.20 -32.13 3.06
C LEU A 3 2.13 -30.99 3.45
N HIS A 4 3.35 -30.99 2.92
CA HIS A 4 4.23 -29.84 2.96
C HIS A 4 3.50 -28.69 2.26
N GLY A 5 3.12 -27.68 3.05
CA GLY A 5 2.55 -26.44 2.57
C GLY A 5 3.49 -25.84 1.53
N VAL A 6 3.05 -25.86 0.27
CA VAL A 6 3.68 -25.09 -0.78
C VAL A 6 3.36 -23.65 -0.46
N SER A 7 4.25 -22.99 0.30
CA SER A 7 4.28 -21.54 0.35
C SER A 7 4.72 -21.08 -1.03
N MET A 8 3.78 -21.02 -1.97
CA MET A 8 3.97 -20.31 -3.22
C MET A 8 4.10 -18.84 -2.84
N ALA A 9 5.34 -18.39 -2.64
CA ALA A 9 5.65 -16.98 -2.68
C ALA A 9 5.19 -16.48 -4.06
N LEU A 10 4.01 -15.86 -4.09
CA LEU A 10 3.45 -15.26 -5.29
C LEU A 10 4.49 -14.30 -5.84
N LYS A 11 4.87 -14.48 -7.10
CA LYS A 11 5.78 -13.54 -7.76
C LYS A 11 5.11 -12.15 -7.73
N PRO A 12 5.85 -11.07 -7.43
CA PRO A 12 5.28 -9.72 -7.37
C PRO A 12 4.45 -9.33 -8.62
N SER A 13 4.84 -9.84 -9.79
CA SER A 13 4.10 -9.66 -11.05
C SER A 13 2.68 -10.24 -11.01
N THR A 14 2.46 -11.36 -10.31
CA THR A 14 1.16 -12.02 -10.19
C THR A 14 0.19 -11.24 -9.31
N LEU A 15 0.68 -10.52 -8.30
CA LEU A 15 -0.15 -9.66 -7.45
C LEU A 15 -0.65 -8.43 -8.23
N VAL A 16 0.24 -7.81 -9.01
CA VAL A 16 -0.09 -6.64 -9.84
C VAL A 16 -1.13 -7.01 -10.91
N GLU A 17 -0.91 -8.12 -11.63
CA GLU A 17 -1.87 -8.63 -12.62
C GLU A 17 -3.23 -8.96 -12.00
N PHE A 18 -3.24 -9.58 -10.82
CA PHE A 18 -4.47 -9.86 -10.09
C PHE A 18 -5.21 -8.57 -9.73
N LEU A 19 -4.55 -7.57 -9.16
CA LEU A 19 -5.17 -6.30 -8.77
C LEU A 19 -5.74 -5.54 -9.98
N TRP A 20 -5.07 -5.59 -11.14
CA TRP A 20 -5.62 -5.02 -12.39
C TRP A 20 -6.79 -5.80 -12.96
N SER A 21 -6.84 -7.12 -12.74
CA SER A 21 -8.00 -7.92 -13.15
C SER A 21 -9.27 -7.58 -12.37
N LEU A 22 -9.14 -6.94 -11.21
CA LEU A 22 -10.28 -6.50 -10.42
C LEU A 22 -10.91 -5.23 -11.04
N PRO A 23 -12.25 -5.15 -11.08
CA PRO A 23 -12.91 -3.89 -11.39
C PRO A 23 -12.51 -2.84 -10.33
N PRO A 24 -12.55 -1.54 -10.69
CA PRO A 24 -12.22 -0.47 -9.76
C PRO A 24 -12.95 -0.61 -8.41
N LEU A 25 -12.16 -0.68 -7.34
CA LEU A 25 -12.66 -0.96 -6.01
C LEU A 25 -13.20 0.32 -5.35
N LYS A 26 -14.18 0.15 -4.46
CA LYS A 26 -14.68 1.25 -3.61
C LYS A 26 -13.83 1.43 -2.35
N GLY A 27 -13.12 0.38 -1.94
CA GLY A 27 -12.26 0.39 -0.77
C GLY A 27 -10.95 -0.33 -1.06
N LEU A 28 -9.84 0.29 -0.69
CA LEU A 28 -8.50 -0.29 -0.83
C LEU A 28 -7.75 -0.13 0.49
N ILE A 29 -7.21 -1.23 1.00
CA ILE A 29 -6.32 -1.28 2.15
C ILE A 29 -5.00 -1.83 1.66
N LEU A 30 -3.93 -1.06 1.81
CA LEU A 30 -2.58 -1.45 1.41
C LEU A 30 -1.75 -1.62 2.68
N THR A 31 -1.28 -2.85 2.89
CA THR A 31 -0.48 -3.21 4.06
C THR A 31 0.92 -3.63 3.64
N GLY A 32 1.95 -3.03 4.24
CA GLY A 32 3.36 -3.37 4.02
C GLY A 32 4.08 -2.57 2.95
N GLU A 33 5.25 -3.06 2.51
CA GLU A 33 6.06 -2.40 1.50
C GLU A 33 5.52 -2.66 0.09
N THR A 34 5.51 -1.63 -0.73
CA THR A 34 5.13 -1.69 -2.15
C THR A 34 6.06 -0.78 -2.93
N ASP A 35 6.38 -1.15 -4.16
CA ASP A 35 7.15 -0.28 -5.05
C ASP A 35 6.33 0.98 -5.40
N PRO A 36 6.90 2.21 -5.29
CA PRO A 36 6.18 3.45 -5.56
C PRO A 36 5.53 3.52 -6.95
N ARG A 37 6.13 2.90 -7.97
CA ARG A 37 5.54 2.87 -9.32
C ARG A 37 4.29 1.99 -9.34
N GLN A 38 4.36 0.81 -8.71
CA GLN A 38 3.20 -0.08 -8.58
C GLN A 38 2.07 0.59 -7.78
N PHE A 39 2.42 1.27 -6.69
CA PHE A 39 1.48 2.05 -5.90
C PHE A 39 0.76 3.09 -6.75
N LYS A 40 1.51 3.87 -7.55
CA LYS A 40 0.95 4.87 -8.47
C LYS A 40 -0.04 4.26 -9.45
N ASP A 41 0.29 3.11 -10.03
CA ASP A 41 -0.56 2.44 -10.99
C ASP A 41 -1.84 1.87 -10.35
N TRP A 42 -1.75 1.31 -9.14
CA TRP A 42 -2.92 0.82 -8.39
C TRP A 42 -3.86 1.95 -8.00
N ILE A 43 -3.32 3.05 -7.47
CA ILE A 43 -4.11 4.23 -7.09
C ILE A 43 -4.82 4.81 -8.31
N ARG A 44 -4.13 4.93 -9.46
CA ARG A 44 -4.74 5.40 -10.72
C ARG A 44 -5.87 4.50 -11.21
N HIS A 45 -5.69 3.18 -11.15
CA HIS A 45 -6.70 2.21 -11.59
C HIS A 45 -7.98 2.31 -10.76
N HIS A 46 -7.86 2.46 -9.44
CA HIS A 46 -9.00 2.48 -8.53
C HIS A 46 -9.60 3.88 -8.31
N ALA A 47 -8.84 4.95 -8.58
CA ALA A 47 -9.22 6.35 -8.35
C ALA A 47 -10.66 6.73 -8.74
N PRO A 48 -11.21 6.32 -9.90
CA PRO A 48 -12.55 6.74 -10.32
C PRO A 48 -13.69 6.26 -9.40
N THR A 49 -13.48 5.17 -8.67
CA THR A 49 -14.51 4.57 -7.80
C THR A 49 -14.13 4.55 -6.32
N LEU A 50 -12.88 4.88 -6.00
CA LEU A 50 -12.32 4.73 -4.68
C LEU A 50 -12.98 5.72 -3.70
N ARG A 51 -13.65 5.17 -2.69
CA ARG A 51 -14.27 5.93 -1.59
C ARG A 51 -13.51 5.81 -0.29
N ARG A 52 -12.78 4.70 -0.10
CA ARG A 52 -12.02 4.43 1.12
C ARG A 52 -10.61 3.98 0.75
N LEU A 53 -9.62 4.65 1.32
CA LEU A 53 -8.21 4.28 1.17
C LEU A 53 -7.57 4.18 2.56
N ALA A 54 -6.90 3.06 2.85
CA ALA A 54 -6.09 2.88 4.04
C ALA A 54 -4.67 2.47 3.65
N LEU A 55 -3.68 3.16 4.22
CA LEU A 55 -2.26 2.82 4.12
C LEU A 55 -1.77 2.42 5.51
N GLU A 56 -1.39 1.15 5.66
CA GLU A 56 -1.00 0.57 6.94
C GLU A 56 0.39 -0.07 6.85
N PRO A 57 1.36 0.30 7.69
CA PRO A 57 2.63 -0.40 7.71
C PRO A 57 2.38 -1.86 8.11
N GLU A 58 3.16 -2.79 7.57
CA GLU A 58 3.17 -4.17 8.07
C GLU A 58 3.47 -4.15 9.59
N GLU A 59 2.97 -5.17 10.31
CA GLU A 59 3.25 -5.30 11.73
C GLU A 59 4.76 -5.52 12.01
N SER A 60 5.55 -5.91 11.00
CA SER A 60 7.00 -6.05 11.07
C SER A 60 7.70 -4.72 11.36
N TYR A 61 8.86 -4.78 12.03
CA TYR A 61 9.51 -3.61 12.65
C TYR A 61 10.08 -2.57 11.67
N ASN A 62 10.07 -2.83 10.36
CA ASN A 62 10.77 -1.99 9.38
C ASN A 62 9.94 -1.53 8.17
N SER A 63 8.69 -1.96 8.01
CA SER A 63 7.89 -1.48 6.89
C SER A 63 7.34 -0.08 7.20
N ALA A 64 7.87 0.94 6.53
CA ALA A 64 7.32 2.29 6.56
C ALA A 64 6.82 2.63 5.16
N PHE A 65 5.63 3.23 5.07
CA PHE A 65 5.25 3.93 3.86
C PHE A 65 6.09 5.20 3.75
N ASP A 66 7.00 5.22 2.78
CA ASP A 66 7.87 6.35 2.51
C ASP A 66 7.08 7.58 2.01
N LEU A 67 7.66 8.77 2.20
CA LEU A 67 7.16 10.07 1.74
C LEU A 67 6.76 10.05 0.25
N GLU A 68 7.46 9.27 -0.58
CA GLU A 68 7.16 9.10 -2.00
C GLU A 68 5.72 8.60 -2.25
N HIS A 69 5.21 7.68 -1.42
CA HIS A 69 3.84 7.19 -1.53
C HIS A 69 2.82 8.29 -1.27
N LEU A 70 3.09 9.17 -0.29
CA LEU A 70 2.23 10.29 0.03
C LEU A 70 2.22 11.33 -1.10
N MET A 71 3.37 11.56 -1.74
CA MET A 71 3.46 12.44 -2.91
C MET A 71 2.62 11.93 -4.08
N ILE A 72 2.60 10.61 -4.30
CA ILE A 72 1.78 10.00 -5.37
C ILE A 72 0.28 10.22 -5.14
N LEU A 73 -0.19 10.21 -3.88
CA LEU A 73 -1.58 10.55 -3.57
C LEU A 73 -1.91 12.00 -3.90
N ALA A 74 -0.97 12.92 -3.69
CA ALA A 74 -1.15 14.32 -4.06
C ALA A 74 -1.22 14.53 -5.57
N GLU A 75 -0.53 13.69 -6.35
CA GLU A 75 -0.54 13.74 -7.82
C GLU A 75 -1.76 13.06 -8.47
N THR A 76 -2.49 12.21 -7.73
CA THR A 76 -3.57 11.40 -8.31
C THR A 76 -4.94 11.89 -7.81
N PRO A 77 -5.83 12.38 -8.69
CA PRO A 77 -7.14 12.84 -8.25
C PRO A 77 -8.01 11.68 -7.77
N LEU A 78 -8.54 11.80 -6.56
CA LEU A 78 -9.44 10.83 -5.93
C LEU A 78 -10.83 11.45 -5.71
N PRO A 79 -11.62 11.67 -6.79
CA PRO A 79 -12.80 12.54 -6.77
C PRO A 79 -13.94 12.03 -5.88
N LEU A 80 -13.98 10.73 -5.58
CA LEU A 80 -15.00 10.10 -4.74
C LEU A 80 -14.50 9.72 -3.35
N LEU A 81 -13.28 10.13 -2.96
CA LEU A 81 -12.70 9.71 -1.70
C LEU A 81 -13.46 10.33 -0.52
N GLU A 82 -14.11 9.47 0.25
CA GLU A 82 -14.87 9.84 1.45
C GLU A 82 -14.03 9.64 2.73
N ARG A 83 -13.10 8.67 2.71
CA ARG A 83 -12.28 8.32 3.87
C ARG A 83 -10.85 7.98 3.47
N LEU A 84 -9.90 8.66 4.08
CA LEU A 84 -8.48 8.39 4.02
C LEU A 84 -7.97 8.01 5.41
N SER A 85 -7.29 6.88 5.52
CA SER A 85 -6.57 6.45 6.72
C SER A 85 -5.10 6.26 6.36
N ILE A 86 -4.20 6.90 7.10
CA ILE A 86 -2.76 6.74 6.92
C ILE A 86 -2.19 6.45 8.29
N ASN A 87 -1.64 5.25 8.45
CA ASN A 87 -0.90 4.88 9.64
C ASN A 87 0.59 5.02 9.31
N ILE A 88 1.30 5.83 10.10
CA ILE A 88 2.74 6.04 9.95
C ILE A 88 3.38 5.55 11.22
N LYS A 89 4.10 4.43 11.16
CA LYS A 89 4.98 4.02 12.26
C LYS A 89 6.18 4.95 12.26
N ARG A 90 6.32 5.77 13.30
CA ARG A 90 7.61 6.41 13.59
C ARG A 90 8.60 5.31 13.94
N THR A 91 9.68 5.18 13.16
CA THR A 91 10.87 4.51 13.63
C THR A 91 11.35 5.27 14.87
N LYS A 92 11.54 4.55 15.98
CA LYS A 92 12.05 5.13 17.22
C LYS A 92 13.35 5.87 16.86
N GLY A 93 13.37 7.18 17.10
CA GLY A 93 14.43 8.07 16.65
C GLY A 93 15.81 7.50 16.93
N ASN A 94 16.71 7.65 15.96
CA ASN A 94 18.13 7.51 16.20
C ASN A 94 18.47 8.39 17.42
N SER A 95 19.24 7.86 18.37
CA SER A 95 19.60 8.52 19.64
C SER A 95 20.46 9.80 19.49
N ASP A 96 20.46 10.42 18.30
CA ASP A 96 21.14 11.65 17.91
C ASP A 96 20.17 12.84 17.72
N GLU A 97 18.89 12.74 18.11
CA GLU A 97 18.05 13.93 18.29
C GLU A 97 18.56 14.72 19.50
N VAL A 98 19.39 15.72 19.21
CA VAL A 98 19.98 16.67 20.17
C VAL A 98 18.90 17.33 21.01
N SER A 99 19.13 17.31 22.34
CA SER A 99 18.37 18.00 23.39
C SER A 99 18.10 19.48 23.15
#